data_AF-A0A2M8Z9M8-F1
#
_entry.id   AF-A0A2M8Z9M8-F1
#
_cell.length_a   1.000
_cell.length_b   1.000
_cell.length_c   1.000
_cell.angle_alpha   90.00
_cell.angle_beta   90.00
_cell.angle_gamma   90.00
#
_symmetry.space_group_name_H-M   'P 1'
#
loop_
_entity.id
_entity.type
_entity.pdbx_description
1 polymer ?
#
loop_
_entity_poly.entity_id
_entity_poly.type
_entity_poly.pdbx_seq_one_letter_code
_entity_poly.pdbx_strand_id
1 'polypeptide(L)' 'METYKVAVCRFGHVMIMADSEEEAKQKVSKFSTEQVQWLQPVKREPPFLILYAESMADKSCR' A
#
# COMPACT_ATOMS: atom_id res chain seq x y z
N MET A 1 -10.67 -11.45 5.41
CA MET A 1 -9.80 -10.87 4.36
C MET A 1 -10.49 -9.75 3.63
N GLU A 2 -9.90 -8.56 3.70
CA GLU A 2 -10.34 -7.35 3.03
C GLU A 2 -9.20 -6.83 2.15
N THR A 3 -9.51 -6.01 1.15
CA THR A 3 -8.47 -5.37 0.34
C THR A 3 -8.06 -4.07 1.02
N TYR A 4 -6.76 -3.88 1.23
CA TYR A 4 -6.18 -2.67 1.77
C TYR A 4 -5.42 -1.92 0.69
N LYS A 5 -5.65 -0.61 0.61
CA LYS A 5 -4.84 0.31 -0.17
C LYS A 5 -3.76 0.89 0.74
N VAL A 6 -2.54 0.42 0.57
CA VAL A 6 -1.37 0.87 1.33
C VAL A 6 -0.70 2.01 0.58
N ALA A 7 -0.71 3.20 1.19
CA ALA A 7 -0.02 4.38 0.67
C ALA A 7 1.45 4.36 1.09
N VAL A 8 2.35 4.60 0.13
CA VAL A 8 3.79 4.67 0.37
C VAL A 8 4.36 6.02 -0.05
N CYS A 9 5.40 6.46 0.65
CA CYS A 9 6.14 7.69 0.40
C CYS A 9 6.61 7.77 -1.05
N ARG A 10 6.65 9.00 -1.60
CA ARG A 10 6.83 9.30 -3.04
C ARG A 10 5.62 8.97 -3.92
N PHE A 11 4.40 9.13 -3.38
CA PHE A 11 3.12 9.04 -4.11
C PHE A 11 2.87 7.69 -4.81
N GLY A 12 3.33 6.59 -4.19
CA GLY A 12 3.02 5.24 -4.62
C GLY A 12 1.88 4.64 -3.81
N HIS A 13 1.22 3.61 -4.34
CA HIS A 13 0.31 2.78 -3.57
C HIS A 13 0.37 1.31 -3.98
N VAL A 14 -0.06 0.44 -3.07
CA VAL A 14 -0.17 -1.01 -3.28
C VAL A 14 -1.55 -1.45 -2.80
N MET A 15 -2.23 -2.26 -3.61
CA MET A 15 -3.47 -2.94 -3.24
C MET A 15 -3.13 -4.35 -2.79
N ILE A 16 -3.49 -4.73 -1.57
CA ILE A 16 -3.18 -6.05 -1.03
C ILE A 16 -4.31 -6.60 -0.17
N MET A 17 -4.54 -7.92 -0.26
CA MET A 17 -5.48 -8.60 0.65
C MET A 17 -4.79 -8.94 1.96
N ALA A 18 -5.42 -8.55 3.06
CA ALA A 18 -4.96 -8.84 4.41
C ALA A 18 -6.16 -9.01 5.36
N ASP A 19 -5.91 -9.65 6.50
CA ASP A 19 -6.92 -9.76 7.57
C ASP A 19 -6.88 -8.57 8.55
N SER A 20 -5.86 -7.73 8.49
CA SER A 20 -5.74 -6.53 9.32
C SER A 20 -4.83 -5.48 8.66
N GLU A 21 -5.00 -4.22 9.06
CA GLU A 21 -4.16 -3.11 8.63
C GLU A 21 -2.66 -3.38 8.88
N GLU A 22 -2.35 -3.94 10.05
CA GLU A 22 -0.98 -4.24 10.47
C GLU A 22 -0.33 -5.32 9.58
N GLU A 23 -1.11 -6.35 9.22
CA GLU A 23 -0.68 -7.39 8.28
C GLU A 23 -0.45 -6.81 6.87
N ALA A 24 -1.33 -5.91 6.42
CA ALA A 24 -1.16 -5.23 5.13
C ALA A 24 0.16 -4.42 5.10
N LYS A 25 0.48 -3.69 6.17
CA LYS A 25 1.74 -2.95 6.29
C LYS A 25 2.96 -3.89 6.30
N GLN A 26 2.91 -5.00 7.06
CA GLN A 26 4.01 -5.96 7.08
C GLN A 26 4.25 -6.65 5.74
N LYS A 27 3.19 -6.96 5.00
CA LYS A 27 3.31 -7.53 3.65
C LYS A 27 3.96 -6.52 2.69
N VAL A 28 3.52 -5.27 2.69
CA VAL A 28 4.07 -4.21 1.81
C VAL A 28 5.51 -3.83 2.18
N SER A 29 5.92 -3.98 3.45
CA SER A 29 7.30 -3.75 3.90
C SER A 29 8.31 -4.66 3.19
N LYS A 30 7.85 -5.82 2.72
CA LYS A 30 8.66 -6.81 1.99
C LYS A 30 8.63 -6.61 0.47
N PHE A 31 7.86 -5.64 -0.03
CA PHE A 31 7.73 -5.43 -1.47
C PHE A 31 8.95 -4.69 -2.01
N SER A 32 9.35 -5.05 -3.22
CA SER A 32 10.31 -4.26 -3.97
C SER A 32 9.63 -3.04 -4.58
N THR A 33 10.40 -2.00 -4.91
CA THR A 33 9.89 -0.78 -5.56
C THR A 33 9.18 -1.07 -6.88
N GLU A 34 9.42 -2.21 -7.52
CA GLU A 34 8.77 -2.62 -8.78
C GLU A 34 7.35 -3.12 -8.58
N GLN A 35 7.00 -3.58 -7.38
CA GLN A 35 5.65 -4.04 -7.03
C GLN A 35 4.73 -2.91 -6.57
N VAL A 36 5.25 -1.69 -6.47
CA VAL A 36 4.50 -0.50 -6.09
C VAL A 36 4.00 0.21 -7.35
N GLN A 37 2.72 0.59 -7.36
CA GLN A 37 2.16 1.43 -8.41
C GLN A 37 2.50 2.89 -8.13
N TRP A 38 3.48 3.43 -8.86
CA TRP A 38 3.93 4.82 -8.73
C TRP A 38 3.10 5.75 -9.61
N LEU A 39 2.62 6.86 -9.04
CA LEU A 39 1.89 7.89 -9.79
C LEU A 39 2.82 8.80 -10.63
N GLN A 40 4.13 8.77 -10.38
CA GLN A 40 5.12 9.57 -11.09
C GLN A 40 6.33 8.72 -11.48
N PRO A 41 7.13 9.13 -12.48
CA PRO A 41 8.43 8.54 -12.79
C PRO A 41 9.43 8.88 -11.67
N VAL A 42 9.21 8.28 -10.51
CA VAL A 42 10.04 8.43 -9.33
C VAL A 42 11.27 7.54 -9.51
N LYS A 43 12.46 8.06 -9.15
CA LYS A 43 13.66 7.21 -9.00
C LYS A 43 13.31 6.07 -8.05
N ARG A 44 13.26 4.85 -8.58
CA ARG A 44 12.89 3.59 -7.90
C ARG A 44 13.97 3.18 -6.89
N GLU A 45 14.26 4.07 -5.95
CA GLU A 45 15.30 3.90 -4.95
C GLU A 45 14.64 3.44 -3.65
N PRO A 46 14.85 2.18 -3.22
CA PRO A 46 14.47 1.74 -1.88
C PRO A 46 15.35 2.42 -0.81
N PRO A 47 14.90 2.49 0.44
CA PRO A 47 13.59 2.04 0.94
C PRO A 47 12.48 3.08 0.71
N PHE A 48 11.25 2.61 0.48
CA PHE A 48 10.05 3.46 0.52
C PHE A 48 9.35 3.32 1.87
N LEU A 49 8.92 4.44 2.45
CA LEU A 49 8.23 4.45 3.74
C LEU A 49 6.75 4.13 3.54
N ILE A 50 6.22 3.21 4.35
CA ILE A 50 4.77 2.97 4.42
C ILE A 50 4.17 4.07 5.29
N LEU A 51 3.21 4.81 4.73
CA LEU A 51 2.56 5.89 5.46
C LEU A 51 1.36 5.37 6.24
N TYR A 52 0.42 4.73 5.55
CA TYR A 52 -0.78 4.17 6.13
C TYR A 52 -1.40 3.11 5.21
N ALA A 53 -2.30 2.30 5.75
CA ALA A 53 -3.09 1.34 4.98
C ALA A 53 -4.57 1.61 5.24
N GLU A 54 -5.35 1.79 4.18
CA GLU A 54 -6.79 2.03 4.27
C GLU A 54 -7.53 0.78 3.81
N SER A 55 -8.49 0.28 4.60
CA SER A 55 -9.38 -0.79 4.17
C SER A 55 -10.31 -0.27 3.08
N MET A 56 -10.35 -0.99 1.95
CA MET A 56 -11.27 -0.78 0.84
C MET A 56 -12.58 -1.55 1.04
N ALA A 57 -12.82 -2.11 2.23
CA ALA A 57 -14.11 -2.65 2.61
C ALA A 57 -15.12 -1.50 2.61
N ASP A 58 -15.80 -1.39 1.47
CA ASP A 58 -17.09 -0.74 1.25
C ASP A 58 -17.41 0.37 2.26
N LYS A 59 -16.79 1.54 2.07
CA LYS A 59 -17.45 2.80 2.45
C LYS A 59 -18.61 3.03 1.47
N SER A 60 -19.56 2.10 1.36
CA SER A 60 -20.92 2.43 0.93
C SER A 60 -21.54 3.23 2.08
N CYS A 61 -21.10 4.49 2.20
CA CYS A 61 -21.86 5.51 2.88
C CYS A 61 -23.17 5.66 2.11
N ARG A 62 -24.17 4.92 2.60
CA ARG A 62 -25.59 5.24 2.75
C ARG A 62 -26.10 6.51 2.07
#